data_AF-A0AA97AZL5-F1
#
_entry.id   AF-A0AA97AZL5-F1
#
_cell.length_a   1.000
_cell.length_b   1.000
_cell.length_c   1.000
_cell.angle_alpha   90.00
_cell.angle_beta   90.00
_cell.angle_gamma   90.00
#
_symmetry.space_group_name_H-M   'P 1'
#
loop_
_entity.id
_entity.type
_entity.pdbx_description
1 polymer ?
#
loop_
_entity_poly.entity_id
_entity_poly.type
_entity_poly.pdbx_seq_one_letter_code
_entity_poly.pdbx_strand_id
1 'polypeptide(L)'
;MQKTEIVDSIQSILTNELNLTHIEDVQLHSKLNEDLYLDSVLILQVLISLELKLGIDIPDEALNLKDFDTVDSFSEFILGRVNYKSENGASPKHTDPQEKSGVEIAPAEQAEEQTEEFEDIKVHCFVSCLCECIKANDHVDHRPFYFGVWDADVVVDNDYCINYHAENLNHDFFRNWFEKIYGVEVKSWYNQGLSKSDNINTLLTLLDNKSASQNIMVMLDMYRLPERENKFNQNPFPHYVMLENSQNPEMLFMWDPDFRWEGEQNKKQVLHAIESDAVAGGYIFDSSQIKPSSNQAIHDYFTTCLNLNNNPMTDAVRKIVKAHLAPESQLSPSNLSRALTQLPVLAIRKYAYEHGLAYFMLQLNLDFDEFETWCDIIEELVSTYKQIQFRSMKIANYATEGNYPSESSTDIKTEIMQLLDQQDQREFKIKGQLHTLFQQWQNHVAITNKERSNEVCI
;
A
#
# COMPACT_ATOMS: atom_id res chain seq x y z
N MET A 1 28.08 -22.63 -11.29
CA MET A 1 26.65 -22.76 -11.61
C MET A 1 26.38 -21.98 -12.89
N GLN A 2 25.60 -22.51 -13.82
CA GLN A 2 25.20 -21.80 -15.04
C GLN A 2 23.81 -21.15 -14.86
N LYS A 3 23.51 -20.09 -15.64
CA LYS A 3 22.22 -19.38 -15.60
C LYS A 3 21.02 -20.33 -15.79
N THR A 4 21.18 -21.35 -16.64
CA THR A 4 20.16 -22.39 -16.86
C THR A 4 19.83 -23.18 -15.60
N GLU A 5 20.82 -23.50 -14.76
CA GLU A 5 20.60 -24.23 -13.50
C GLU A 5 19.83 -23.37 -12.47
N ILE A 6 19.97 -22.05 -12.54
CA ILE A 6 19.22 -21.10 -11.71
C ILE A 6 17.76 -21.04 -12.19
N VAL A 7 17.53 -20.95 -13.50
CA VAL A 7 16.18 -20.98 -14.09
C VAL A 7 15.46 -22.28 -13.74
N ASP A 8 16.14 -23.43 -13.85
CA ASP A 8 15.58 -24.73 -13.45
C ASP A 8 15.23 -24.76 -11.95
N SER A 9 16.07 -24.13 -11.11
CA SER A 9 15.82 -24.00 -9.68
C SER A 9 14.61 -23.11 -9.38
N ILE A 10 14.47 -21.99 -10.09
CA ILE A 10 13.30 -21.10 -10.02
C ILE A 10 12.05 -21.89 -10.40
N GLN A 11 12.04 -22.54 -11.57
CA GLN A 11 10.91 -23.33 -12.02
C GLN A 11 10.53 -24.42 -11.00
N SER A 12 11.52 -25.13 -10.45
CA SER A 12 11.26 -26.12 -9.41
C SER A 12 10.64 -25.51 -8.15
N ILE A 13 11.04 -24.31 -7.72
CA ILE A 13 10.45 -23.65 -6.54
C ILE A 13 9.00 -23.28 -6.85
N LEU A 14 8.77 -22.64 -8.01
CA LEU A 14 7.43 -22.21 -8.43
C LEU A 14 6.46 -23.39 -8.51
N THR A 15 6.87 -24.51 -9.10
CA THR A 15 6.00 -25.69 -9.27
C THR A 15 5.90 -26.56 -8.01
N ASN A 16 7.00 -26.85 -7.32
CA ASN A 16 7.03 -27.87 -6.28
C ASN A 16 6.91 -27.32 -4.84
N GLU A 17 7.30 -26.07 -4.60
CA GLU A 17 7.21 -25.45 -3.27
C GLU A 17 6.01 -24.51 -3.19
N LEU A 18 5.85 -23.64 -4.18
CA LEU A 18 4.75 -22.66 -4.22
C LEU A 18 3.47 -23.23 -4.84
N ASN A 19 3.53 -24.44 -5.42
CA ASN A 19 2.40 -25.14 -6.04
C ASN A 19 1.64 -24.29 -7.08
N LEU A 20 2.34 -23.48 -7.86
CA LEU A 20 1.74 -22.65 -8.90
C LEU A 20 1.41 -23.54 -10.10
N THR A 21 0.11 -23.84 -10.27
CA THR A 21 -0.41 -24.81 -11.25
C THR A 21 -0.58 -24.25 -12.66
N HIS A 22 -0.46 -22.93 -12.84
CA HIS A 22 -0.69 -22.22 -14.10
C HIS A 22 0.60 -21.89 -14.87
N ILE A 23 1.77 -22.28 -14.33
CA ILE A 23 3.05 -21.97 -14.95
C ILE A 23 3.39 -23.07 -15.95
N GLU A 24 3.02 -22.84 -17.21
CA GLU A 24 3.51 -23.62 -18.35
C GLU A 24 4.75 -22.91 -18.92
N ASP A 25 5.91 -23.55 -18.80
CA ASP A 25 7.22 -23.12 -19.35
C ASP A 25 7.74 -21.72 -18.92
N VAL A 26 8.54 -21.69 -17.84
CA VAL A 26 9.29 -20.50 -17.40
C VAL A 26 10.36 -20.15 -18.45
N GLN A 27 10.19 -19.04 -19.17
CA GLN A 27 11.17 -18.54 -20.14
C GLN A 27 11.94 -17.34 -19.59
N LEU A 28 13.16 -17.10 -20.11
CA LEU A 28 13.98 -15.96 -19.68
C LEU A 28 13.29 -14.61 -19.85
N HIS A 29 12.55 -14.43 -20.95
CA HIS A 29 11.83 -13.19 -21.23
C HIS A 29 10.49 -13.08 -20.52
N SER A 30 10.06 -14.13 -19.80
CA SER A 30 8.81 -14.07 -19.04
C SER A 30 8.94 -13.01 -17.95
N LYS A 31 7.98 -12.10 -17.91
CA LYS A 31 7.85 -11.12 -16.85
C LYS A 31 7.34 -11.78 -15.58
N LEU A 32 8.00 -11.50 -14.45
CA LEU A 32 7.69 -12.18 -13.20
C LEU A 32 6.25 -11.89 -12.74
N ASN A 33 5.82 -10.63 -12.84
CA ASN A 33 4.46 -10.26 -12.45
C ASN A 33 3.42 -10.56 -13.52
N GLU A 34 3.66 -10.14 -14.77
CA GLU A 34 2.67 -10.22 -15.85
C GLU A 34 2.46 -11.65 -16.37
N ASP A 35 3.54 -12.39 -16.62
CA ASP A 35 3.46 -13.71 -17.25
C ASP A 35 3.40 -14.85 -16.22
N LEU A 36 4.05 -14.67 -15.06
CA LEU A 36 4.15 -15.71 -14.02
C LEU A 36 3.29 -15.42 -12.79
N TYR A 37 2.55 -14.30 -12.76
CA TYR A 37 1.66 -13.91 -11.67
C TYR A 37 2.34 -13.87 -10.29
N LEU A 38 3.64 -13.58 -10.27
CA LEU A 38 4.42 -13.45 -9.04
C LEU A 38 4.27 -12.03 -8.51
N ASP A 39 3.56 -11.90 -7.40
CA ASP A 39 3.55 -10.67 -6.63
C ASP A 39 4.85 -10.51 -5.83
N SER A 40 5.01 -9.36 -5.17
CA SER A 40 6.21 -9.09 -4.38
C SER A 40 6.45 -10.13 -3.28
N VAL A 41 5.39 -10.67 -2.66
CA VAL A 41 5.52 -11.66 -1.58
C VAL A 41 6.00 -13.00 -2.12
N LEU A 42 5.47 -13.44 -3.27
CA LEU A 42 5.93 -14.65 -3.95
C LEU A 42 7.40 -14.51 -4.39
N ILE A 43 7.80 -13.34 -4.91
CA ILE A 43 9.21 -13.07 -5.24
C ILE A 43 10.09 -13.19 -3.99
N LEU A 44 9.67 -12.64 -2.85
CA LEU A 44 10.40 -12.79 -1.58
C LEU A 44 10.52 -14.27 -1.16
N GLN A 45 9.47 -15.08 -1.33
CA GLN A 45 9.52 -16.50 -1.04
C GLN A 45 10.52 -17.23 -1.95
N VAL A 46 10.51 -16.94 -3.26
CA VAL A 46 11.47 -17.51 -4.21
C VAL A 46 12.90 -17.14 -3.83
N LEU A 47 13.15 -15.87 -3.47
CA LEU A 47 14.47 -15.42 -3.01
C LEU A 47 14.93 -16.25 -1.80
N ILE A 48 14.10 -16.42 -0.77
CA ILE A 48 14.49 -17.17 0.42
C ILE A 48 14.74 -18.65 0.11
N SER A 49 13.89 -19.29 -0.71
CA SER A 49 14.11 -20.67 -1.13
C SER A 49 15.43 -20.84 -1.89
N LEU A 50 15.80 -19.87 -2.74
CA LEU A 50 17.10 -19.86 -3.43
C LEU A 50 18.27 -19.61 -2.48
N GLU A 51 18.13 -18.70 -1.52
CA GLU A 51 19.11 -18.47 -0.45
C GLU A 51 19.42 -19.76 0.31
N LEU A 52 18.39 -20.50 0.73
CA LEU A 52 18.54 -21.76 1.45
C LEU A 52 19.16 -22.86 0.59
N LYS A 53 18.65 -23.08 -0.63
CA LYS A 53 19.14 -24.14 -1.52
C LYS A 53 20.58 -23.92 -1.99
N LEU A 54 20.94 -22.68 -2.28
CA LEU A 54 22.25 -22.32 -2.83
C LEU A 54 23.24 -21.88 -1.72
N GLY A 55 22.73 -21.69 -0.49
CA GLY A 55 23.46 -21.15 0.66
C GLY A 55 24.04 -19.77 0.37
N ILE A 56 23.39 -18.96 -0.46
CA ILE A 56 23.80 -17.58 -0.78
C ILE A 56 23.13 -16.63 0.20
N ASP A 57 23.74 -15.48 0.45
CA ASP A 57 23.10 -14.41 1.22
C ASP A 57 22.41 -13.44 0.27
N ILE A 58 21.14 -13.11 0.50
CA ILE A 58 20.38 -12.13 -0.28
C ILE A 58 20.23 -10.86 0.56
N PRO A 59 20.74 -9.71 0.09
CA PRO A 59 20.77 -8.46 0.83
C PRO A 59 19.44 -7.70 0.65
N ASP A 60 19.15 -6.76 1.54
CA ASP A 60 17.87 -6.05 1.55
C ASP A 60 17.67 -5.12 0.36
N GLU A 61 18.75 -4.58 -0.20
CA GLU A 61 18.68 -3.67 -1.33
C GLU A 61 18.07 -4.39 -2.55
N ALA A 62 18.18 -5.72 -2.60
CA ALA A 62 17.55 -6.54 -3.64
C ALA A 62 16.01 -6.48 -3.62
N LEU A 63 15.40 -6.15 -2.47
CA LEU A 63 13.94 -6.16 -2.28
C LEU A 63 13.26 -4.94 -2.94
N ASN A 64 14.04 -3.90 -3.23
CA ASN A 64 13.57 -2.65 -3.82
C ASN A 64 13.96 -2.51 -5.30
N LEU A 65 14.67 -3.49 -5.87
CA LEU A 65 15.09 -3.43 -7.26
C LEU A 65 13.86 -3.55 -8.17
N LYS A 66 13.58 -2.47 -8.91
CA LYS A 66 12.74 -2.51 -10.12
C LYS A 66 13.29 -3.47 -11.18
N ASP A 67 14.49 -4.00 -10.98
CA ASP A 67 15.23 -4.84 -11.92
C ASP A 67 14.73 -6.30 -11.99
N PHE A 68 13.80 -6.74 -11.13
CA PHE A 68 13.17 -8.07 -11.23
C PHE A 68 11.97 -8.08 -12.18
N ASP A 69 12.10 -7.43 -13.33
CA ASP A 69 11.04 -7.41 -14.34
C ASP A 69 10.87 -8.79 -14.98
N THR A 70 11.98 -9.49 -15.27
CA THR A 70 11.97 -10.77 -16.00
C THR A 70 12.71 -11.89 -15.26
N VAL A 71 12.45 -13.15 -15.66
CA VAL A 71 13.23 -14.31 -15.21
C VAL A 71 14.71 -14.14 -15.53
N ASP A 72 15.04 -13.49 -16.66
CA ASP A 72 16.41 -13.24 -17.09
C ASP A 72 17.16 -12.37 -16.09
N SER A 73 16.62 -11.18 -15.78
CA SER A 73 17.24 -10.23 -14.86
C SER A 73 17.28 -10.77 -13.42
N PHE A 74 16.25 -11.50 -13.00
CA PHE A 74 16.23 -12.20 -11.71
C PHE A 74 17.33 -13.28 -11.63
N SER A 75 17.51 -14.06 -12.68
CA SER A 75 18.54 -15.11 -12.73
C SER A 75 19.95 -14.53 -12.75
N GLU A 76 20.17 -13.37 -13.41
CA GLU A 76 21.47 -12.68 -13.39
C GLU A 76 21.85 -12.19 -12.01
N PHE A 77 20.90 -11.62 -11.28
CA PHE A 77 21.10 -11.21 -9.90
C PHE A 77 21.56 -12.40 -9.03
N ILE A 78 20.84 -13.53 -9.09
CA ILE A 78 21.17 -14.74 -8.33
C ILE A 78 22.54 -15.28 -8.73
N LEU A 79 22.86 -15.31 -10.03
CA LEU A 79 24.16 -15.75 -10.52
C LEU A 79 25.30 -14.88 -9.97
N GLY A 80 25.09 -13.57 -9.89
CA GLY A 80 26.02 -12.63 -9.26
C GLY A 80 26.31 -12.99 -7.80
N ARG A 81 25.28 -13.37 -7.02
CA ARG A 81 25.44 -13.78 -5.61
C ARG A 81 26.18 -15.12 -5.47
N VAL A 82 25.90 -16.09 -6.34
CA VAL A 82 26.60 -17.38 -6.37
C VAL A 82 28.08 -17.20 -6.70
N ASN A 83 28.39 -16.36 -7.68
CA ASN A 83 29.78 -16.06 -8.06
C ASN A 83 30.51 -15.34 -6.93
N TYR A 84 29.88 -14.34 -6.31
CA TYR A 84 30.45 -13.62 -5.17
C TYR A 84 30.79 -14.55 -3.99
N LYS A 85 29.89 -15.48 -3.64
CA LYS A 85 30.15 -16.50 -2.61
C LYS A 85 31.35 -17.39 -2.97
N SER A 86 31.45 -17.77 -4.24
CA SER A 86 32.53 -18.63 -4.73
C SER A 86 33.90 -17.95 -4.67
N GLU A 87 33.94 -16.62 -4.86
CA GLU A 87 35.17 -15.82 -4.83
C GLU A 87 35.60 -15.41 -3.40
N ASN A 88 34.65 -15.17 -2.50
CA ASN A 88 34.93 -14.55 -1.19
C ASN A 88 34.70 -15.45 0.04
N GLY A 89 34.29 -16.71 -0.12
CA GLY A 89 34.37 -17.76 0.91
C GLY A 89 33.43 -17.64 2.12
N ALA A 90 32.78 -16.49 2.37
CA ALA A 90 31.68 -16.29 3.31
C ALA A 90 31.08 -14.87 3.14
N SER A 91 29.84 -14.68 3.60
CA SER A 91 29.04 -13.45 3.49
C SER A 91 29.76 -12.19 4.02
N PRO A 92 29.51 -11.01 3.42
CA PRO A 92 30.04 -9.77 3.96
C PRO A 92 29.35 -9.46 5.31
N LYS A 93 30.13 -8.95 6.28
CA LYS A 93 29.54 -8.16 7.37
C LYS A 93 29.10 -6.84 6.78
N HIS A 94 27.88 -6.41 7.10
CA HIS A 94 27.34 -5.09 6.76
C HIS A 94 28.41 -4.00 6.93
N THR A 95 28.75 -3.32 5.82
CA THR A 95 29.45 -2.04 5.84
C THR A 95 28.58 -1.06 5.07
N ASP A 96 28.16 0.01 5.75
CA ASP A 96 27.47 1.16 5.17
C ASP A 96 28.14 1.65 3.88
N PRO A 97 27.39 1.91 2.80
CA PRO A 97 27.92 2.61 1.65
C PRO A 97 27.85 4.12 1.89
N GLN A 98 28.93 4.68 2.45
CA GLN A 98 29.31 6.06 2.13
C GLN A 98 30.33 6.07 0.98
N GLU A 99 30.13 7.03 0.07
CA GLU A 99 31.03 7.49 -0.99
C GLU A 99 31.12 6.65 -2.28
N LYS A 100 30.36 7.09 -3.29
CA LYS A 100 30.92 7.72 -4.51
C LYS A 100 29.78 8.18 -5.43
N SER A 101 29.37 9.44 -5.30
CA SER A 101 28.72 10.16 -6.39
C SER A 101 29.67 11.26 -6.86
N GLY A 102 30.18 11.08 -8.08
CA GLY A 102 30.93 12.08 -8.81
C GLY A 102 30.36 12.12 -10.21
N VAL A 103 29.32 12.92 -10.41
CA VAL A 103 28.84 13.28 -11.75
C VAL A 103 28.68 14.80 -11.78
N GLU A 104 29.37 15.40 -12.73
CA GLU A 104 29.44 16.85 -12.98
C GLU A 104 28.09 17.40 -13.44
N ILE A 105 27.72 18.56 -12.91
CA ILE A 105 26.53 19.33 -13.28
C ILE A 105 26.90 20.27 -14.43
N ALA A 106 26.14 20.22 -15.53
CA ALA A 106 26.12 21.25 -16.57
C ALA A 106 24.85 22.12 -16.42
N PRO A 107 24.88 23.40 -16.84
CA PRO A 107 24.06 24.44 -16.23
C PRO A 107 22.68 24.63 -16.87
N ALA A 108 21.80 25.19 -16.04
CA ALA A 108 20.39 25.49 -16.26
C ALA A 108 20.08 26.36 -17.49
N GLU A 109 19.06 25.95 -18.25
CA GLU A 109 18.28 26.83 -19.11
C GLU A 109 16.77 26.67 -18.82
N GLN A 110 16.14 27.83 -18.73
CA GLN A 110 14.75 28.21 -18.46
C GLN A 110 13.64 27.27 -19.00
N ALA A 111 12.66 26.95 -18.16
CA ALA A 111 11.31 26.49 -18.53
C ALA A 111 10.34 26.93 -17.41
N GLU A 112 9.52 27.97 -17.63
CA GLU A 112 8.08 27.89 -17.97
C GLU A 112 7.25 27.09 -16.96
N GLU A 113 6.24 27.75 -16.37
CA GLU A 113 5.25 27.22 -15.43
C GLU A 113 4.65 25.90 -15.94
N GLN A 114 5.21 24.78 -15.51
CA GLN A 114 4.57 23.48 -15.56
C GLN A 114 3.87 23.28 -14.22
N THR A 115 2.54 23.28 -14.24
CA THR A 115 1.76 22.62 -13.19
C THR A 115 2.08 21.13 -13.28
N GLU A 116 3.15 20.70 -12.62
CA GLU A 116 3.55 19.30 -12.56
C GLU A 116 2.49 18.51 -11.77
N GLU A 117 1.95 17.50 -12.45
CA GLU A 117 0.87 16.66 -11.97
C GLU A 117 1.44 15.71 -10.91
N PHE A 118 1.14 16.00 -9.65
CA PHE A 118 1.53 15.19 -8.50
C PHE A 118 1.05 13.74 -8.69
N GLU A 119 1.96 12.76 -8.71
CA GLU A 119 1.59 11.35 -8.88
C GLU A 119 0.81 10.84 -7.65
N ASP A 120 -0.51 10.70 -7.79
CA ASP A 120 -1.45 10.28 -6.72
C ASP A 120 -1.21 8.84 -6.22
N ILE A 121 -0.65 8.67 -5.02
CA ILE A 121 -0.17 7.39 -4.54
C ILE A 121 -1.31 6.47 -4.09
N LYS A 122 -1.09 5.15 -4.18
CA LYS A 122 -2.04 4.09 -3.80
C LYS A 122 -2.05 3.94 -2.28
N VAL A 123 -3.20 4.12 -1.64
CA VAL A 123 -3.22 4.26 -0.17
C VAL A 123 -4.36 3.46 0.47
N HIS A 124 -5.60 3.62 -0.02
CA HIS A 124 -6.78 3.01 0.58
C HIS A 124 -7.99 3.06 -0.37
N CYS A 125 -8.35 1.92 -0.96
CA CYS A 125 -9.38 1.80 -2.01
C CYS A 125 -10.71 2.55 -1.76
N PHE A 126 -11.26 2.47 -0.54
CA PHE A 126 -12.45 3.23 -0.16
C PHE A 126 -12.26 4.76 -0.24
N VAL A 127 -11.13 5.26 0.27
CA VAL A 127 -10.80 6.69 0.28
C VAL A 127 -10.51 7.17 -1.13
N SER A 128 -9.75 6.41 -1.91
CA SER A 128 -9.45 6.72 -3.31
C SER A 128 -10.75 6.81 -4.14
N CYS A 129 -11.68 5.85 -3.99
CA CYS A 129 -12.99 5.90 -4.65
C CYS A 129 -13.79 7.17 -4.31
N LEU A 130 -13.77 7.62 -3.05
CA LEU A 130 -14.45 8.84 -2.64
C LEU A 130 -13.75 10.10 -3.19
N CYS A 131 -12.42 10.12 -3.17
CA CYS A 131 -11.63 11.27 -3.61
C CYS A 131 -11.75 11.56 -5.10
N GLU A 132 -12.10 10.58 -5.93
CA GLU A 132 -12.24 10.80 -7.38
C GLU A 132 -13.23 11.89 -7.75
N CYS A 133 -14.41 11.90 -7.13
CA CYS A 133 -15.39 12.94 -7.43
C CYS A 133 -14.96 14.33 -6.90
N ILE A 134 -14.06 14.35 -5.91
CA ILE A 134 -13.46 15.57 -5.37
C ILE A 134 -12.36 16.09 -6.32
N LYS A 135 -11.50 15.21 -6.84
CA LYS A 135 -10.46 15.56 -7.83
C LYS A 135 -11.06 16.19 -9.09
N ALA A 136 -12.22 15.70 -9.52
CA ALA A 136 -12.94 16.24 -10.67
C ALA A 136 -13.59 17.62 -10.42
N ASN A 137 -13.44 18.21 -9.22
CA ASN A 137 -14.04 19.48 -8.85
C ASN A 137 -12.99 20.50 -8.40
N ASP A 138 -12.70 21.48 -9.25
CA ASP A 138 -11.68 22.53 -9.05
C ASP A 138 -11.85 23.39 -7.78
N HIS A 139 -13.01 23.34 -7.12
CA HIS A 139 -13.30 24.19 -5.95
C HIS A 139 -12.89 23.55 -4.61
N VAL A 140 -12.45 22.29 -4.62
CA VAL A 140 -12.14 21.52 -3.41
C VAL A 140 -10.84 20.75 -3.59
N ASP A 141 -10.10 20.59 -2.49
CA ASP A 141 -8.88 19.78 -2.47
C ASP A 141 -9.19 18.42 -1.83
N HIS A 142 -8.80 17.34 -2.51
CA HIS A 142 -8.99 15.96 -2.05
C HIS A 142 -7.94 15.52 -1.03
N ARG A 143 -6.75 16.13 -1.04
CA ARG A 143 -5.60 15.72 -0.23
C ARG A 143 -5.89 15.70 1.27
N PRO A 144 -6.66 16.65 1.85
CA PRO A 144 -7.06 16.58 3.25
C PRO A 144 -7.74 15.28 3.67
N PHE A 145 -8.45 14.61 2.76
CA PHE A 145 -9.16 13.39 3.12
C PHE A 145 -8.23 12.20 3.39
N TYR A 146 -7.01 12.23 2.87
CA TYR A 146 -6.00 11.20 3.14
C TYR A 146 -5.43 11.26 4.56
N PHE A 147 -5.71 12.32 5.34
CA PHE A 147 -5.22 12.41 6.72
C PHE A 147 -5.69 11.24 7.58
N GLY A 148 -6.89 10.71 7.33
CA GLY A 148 -7.42 9.57 8.08
C GLY A 148 -6.78 8.21 7.75
N VAL A 149 -5.80 8.16 6.84
CA VAL A 149 -5.32 6.90 6.28
C VAL A 149 -4.00 6.42 6.88
N TRP A 150 -3.05 7.31 7.15
CA TRP A 150 -1.70 6.93 7.60
C TRP A 150 -1.69 6.10 8.89
N ASP A 151 -2.62 6.38 9.81
CA ASP A 151 -2.77 5.67 11.09
C ASP A 151 -4.14 4.98 11.21
N ALA A 152 -4.79 4.73 10.07
CA ALA A 152 -6.02 3.94 10.05
C ALA A 152 -5.82 2.60 10.75
N ASP A 153 -6.87 2.14 11.45
CA ASP A 153 -6.80 0.99 12.35
C ASP A 153 -6.11 -0.23 11.71
N VAL A 154 -5.25 -0.86 12.51
CA VAL A 154 -4.57 -2.12 12.22
C VAL A 154 -5.12 -3.18 13.15
N VAL A 155 -5.64 -4.26 12.58
CA VAL A 155 -6.21 -5.36 13.38
C VAL A 155 -5.16 -6.45 13.55
N VAL A 156 -4.94 -6.85 14.80
CA VAL A 156 -4.14 -8.02 15.16
C VAL A 156 -5.08 -9.05 15.75
N ASP A 157 -5.18 -10.21 15.11
CA ASP A 157 -6.08 -11.28 15.56
C ASP A 157 -5.50 -12.09 16.75
N ASN A 158 -6.23 -13.13 17.16
CA ASN A 158 -5.83 -13.99 18.29
C ASN A 158 -4.58 -14.84 17.99
N ASP A 159 -4.28 -15.06 16.71
CA ASP A 159 -3.08 -15.75 16.23
C ASP A 159 -1.90 -14.78 16.07
N TYR A 160 -2.08 -13.50 16.44
CA TYR A 160 -1.12 -12.43 16.23
C TYR A 160 -0.80 -12.20 14.74
N CYS A 161 -1.77 -12.38 13.85
CA CYS A 161 -1.62 -11.99 12.45
C CYS A 161 -2.13 -10.56 12.24
N ILE A 162 -1.38 -9.78 11.47
CA ILE A 162 -1.79 -8.45 11.02
C ILE A 162 -2.78 -8.58 9.87
N ASN A 163 -3.90 -7.87 9.96
CA ASN A 163 -4.97 -7.93 8.97
C ASN A 163 -5.32 -6.54 8.44
N TYR A 164 -5.34 -6.41 7.11
CA TYR A 164 -5.75 -5.23 6.34
C TYR A 164 -7.26 -5.02 6.37
N HIS A 165 -8.02 -6.13 6.40
CA HIS A 165 -9.47 -6.16 6.56
C HIS A 165 -9.85 -6.97 7.81
N ALA A 166 -10.86 -6.50 8.51
CA ALA A 166 -11.55 -7.27 9.54
C ALA A 166 -13.04 -7.28 9.24
N GLU A 167 -13.74 -8.35 9.63
CA GLU A 167 -15.20 -8.50 9.42
C GLU A 167 -16.02 -7.32 10.01
N ASN A 168 -15.45 -6.60 10.98
CA ASN A 168 -16.06 -5.45 11.64
C ASN A 168 -15.49 -4.08 11.21
N LEU A 169 -14.76 -4.00 10.09
CA LEU A 169 -14.18 -2.74 9.64
C LEU A 169 -15.31 -1.74 9.31
N ASN A 170 -15.39 -0.68 10.10
CA ASN A 170 -16.45 0.31 10.00
C ASN A 170 -15.97 1.54 9.22
N HIS A 171 -16.58 1.83 8.06
CA HIS A 171 -16.29 3.04 7.28
C HIS A 171 -17.01 4.30 7.77
N ASP A 172 -17.80 4.24 8.84
CA ASP A 172 -18.54 5.39 9.37
C ASP A 172 -17.63 6.58 9.70
N PHE A 173 -16.42 6.33 10.18
CA PHE A 173 -15.43 7.39 10.39
C PHE A 173 -15.20 8.18 9.11
N PHE A 174 -14.83 7.51 8.01
CA PHE A 174 -14.59 8.14 6.72
C PHE A 174 -15.87 8.77 6.15
N ARG A 175 -17.01 8.09 6.24
CA ARG A 175 -18.30 8.60 5.72
C ARG A 175 -18.70 9.92 6.39
N ASN A 176 -18.65 9.96 7.72
CA ASN A 176 -19.04 11.12 8.50
C ASN A 176 -18.08 12.30 8.25
N TRP A 177 -16.78 12.02 8.13
CA TRP A 177 -15.80 13.07 7.80
C TRP A 177 -15.90 13.54 6.36
N PHE A 178 -16.20 12.67 5.40
CA PHE A 178 -16.41 13.06 4.01
C PHE A 178 -17.59 14.02 3.90
N GLU A 179 -18.70 13.74 4.61
CA GLU A 179 -19.83 14.65 4.69
C GLU A 179 -19.45 15.97 5.39
N LYS A 180 -18.70 15.91 6.49
CA LYS A 180 -18.28 17.12 7.22
C LYS A 180 -17.32 18.02 6.42
N ILE A 181 -16.43 17.43 5.62
CA ILE A 181 -15.39 18.14 4.86
C ILE A 181 -15.92 18.63 3.51
N TYR A 182 -16.68 17.80 2.80
CA TYR A 182 -17.10 18.06 1.42
C TYR A 182 -18.62 18.25 1.27
N GLY A 183 -19.41 18.01 2.31
CA GLY A 183 -20.87 18.14 2.25
C GLY A 183 -21.59 17.00 1.53
N VAL A 184 -20.87 15.94 1.15
CA VAL A 184 -21.41 14.80 0.40
C VAL A 184 -21.76 13.66 1.35
N GLU A 185 -23.03 13.27 1.34
CA GLU A 185 -23.49 12.14 2.14
C GLU A 185 -23.12 10.81 1.47
N VAL A 186 -22.42 9.93 2.19
CA VAL A 186 -22.04 8.59 1.71
C VAL A 186 -22.97 7.54 2.33
N LYS A 187 -23.85 6.94 1.53
CA LYS A 187 -24.87 5.97 2.00
C LYS A 187 -24.51 4.56 1.63
N SER A 188 -24.57 3.64 2.60
CA SER A 188 -24.52 2.21 2.28
C SER A 188 -25.80 1.83 1.53
N TRP A 189 -25.68 1.23 0.35
CA TRP A 189 -26.79 0.54 -0.30
C TRP A 189 -26.80 -0.96 0.03
N TYR A 190 -25.66 -1.50 0.46
CA TYR A 190 -25.55 -2.90 0.87
C TYR A 190 -26.23 -3.12 2.22
N ASN A 191 -27.03 -4.16 2.32
CA ASN A 191 -27.76 -4.55 3.52
C ASN A 191 -27.37 -5.97 3.94
N GLN A 192 -26.72 -6.08 5.10
CA GLN A 192 -26.27 -7.36 5.69
C GLN A 192 -27.44 -8.31 6.04
N GLY A 193 -28.66 -7.79 6.19
CA GLY A 193 -29.87 -8.60 6.44
C GLY A 193 -30.50 -9.19 5.18
N LEU A 194 -30.02 -8.85 3.99
CA LEU A 194 -30.50 -9.39 2.71
C LEU A 194 -29.57 -10.47 2.17
N SER A 195 -30.09 -11.31 1.27
CA SER A 195 -29.23 -12.27 0.57
C SER A 195 -28.25 -11.57 -0.37
N LYS A 196 -27.16 -12.25 -0.76
CA LYS A 196 -26.23 -11.76 -1.78
C LYS A 196 -26.93 -11.42 -3.10
N SER A 197 -27.84 -12.27 -3.55
CA SER A 197 -28.62 -12.05 -4.77
C SER A 197 -29.49 -10.81 -4.67
N ASP A 198 -30.12 -10.54 -3.52
CA ASP A 198 -30.95 -9.34 -3.33
C ASP A 198 -30.11 -8.05 -3.30
N ASN A 199 -28.93 -8.10 -2.69
CA ASN A 199 -27.98 -6.98 -2.73
C ASN A 199 -27.49 -6.72 -4.17
N ILE A 200 -27.21 -7.77 -4.95
CA ILE A 200 -26.86 -7.65 -6.36
C ILE A 200 -28.00 -7.02 -7.17
N ASN A 201 -29.25 -7.44 -6.94
CA ASN A 201 -30.41 -6.82 -7.58
C ASN A 201 -30.54 -5.32 -7.22
N THR A 202 -30.23 -4.97 -5.98
CA THR A 202 -30.18 -3.57 -5.53
C THR A 202 -29.10 -2.78 -6.29
N LEU A 203 -27.89 -3.32 -6.39
CA LEU A 203 -26.79 -2.71 -7.17
C LEU A 203 -27.19 -2.48 -8.63
N LEU A 204 -27.74 -3.50 -9.29
CA LEU A 204 -28.18 -3.40 -10.69
C LEU A 204 -29.26 -2.32 -10.86
N THR A 205 -30.21 -2.25 -9.93
CA THR A 205 -31.24 -1.20 -9.93
C THR A 205 -30.62 0.19 -9.77
N LEU A 206 -29.61 0.34 -8.92
CA LEU A 206 -28.91 1.62 -8.76
C LEU A 206 -28.16 2.01 -10.04
N LEU A 207 -27.43 1.08 -10.66
CA LEU A 207 -26.73 1.32 -11.93
C LEU A 207 -27.68 1.78 -13.05
N ASP A 208 -28.89 1.20 -13.11
CA ASP A 208 -29.89 1.55 -14.13
C ASP A 208 -30.56 2.90 -13.89
N ASN A 209 -30.57 3.40 -12.64
CA ASN A 209 -31.34 4.59 -12.25
C ASN A 209 -30.48 5.75 -11.73
N LYS A 210 -29.17 5.60 -11.62
CA LYS A 210 -28.27 6.65 -11.12
C LYS A 210 -28.31 7.89 -12.02
N SER A 211 -28.18 9.06 -11.41
CA SER A 211 -27.88 10.29 -12.16
C SER A 211 -26.43 10.28 -12.65
N ALA A 212 -26.09 11.25 -13.52
CA ALA A 212 -24.72 11.46 -13.96
C ALA A 212 -23.77 11.90 -12.82
N SER A 213 -24.31 12.51 -11.75
CA SER A 213 -23.53 12.97 -10.60
C SER A 213 -23.45 11.93 -9.47
N GLN A 214 -24.30 10.90 -9.52
CA GLN A 214 -24.24 9.79 -8.57
C GLN A 214 -23.11 8.84 -8.94
N ASN A 215 -22.44 8.36 -7.90
CA ASN A 215 -21.28 7.49 -7.97
C ASN A 215 -21.62 6.22 -7.18
N ILE A 216 -21.41 5.04 -7.77
CA ILE A 216 -21.70 3.75 -7.15
C ILE A 216 -20.39 3.01 -6.88
N MET A 217 -20.08 2.87 -5.61
CA MET A 217 -18.95 2.09 -5.11
C MET A 217 -19.43 0.71 -4.67
N VAL A 218 -18.67 -0.34 -5.00
CA VAL A 218 -18.96 -1.73 -4.62
C VAL A 218 -17.71 -2.41 -4.11
N MET A 219 -17.85 -3.29 -3.12
CA MET A 219 -16.78 -4.22 -2.76
C MET A 219 -16.88 -5.49 -3.60
N LEU A 220 -15.79 -5.90 -4.21
CA LEU A 220 -15.67 -7.16 -4.95
C LEU A 220 -14.37 -7.90 -4.62
N ASP A 221 -14.34 -9.19 -4.90
CA ASP A 221 -13.15 -10.02 -4.73
C ASP A 221 -12.27 -9.93 -5.98
N MET A 222 -11.24 -9.09 -5.94
CA MET A 222 -10.35 -8.84 -7.09
C MET A 222 -9.62 -10.10 -7.55
N TYR A 223 -9.41 -11.08 -6.68
CA TYR A 223 -8.82 -12.37 -7.07
C TYR A 223 -9.64 -13.09 -8.16
N ARG A 224 -10.97 -12.86 -8.21
CA ARG A 224 -11.87 -13.44 -9.20
C ARG A 224 -11.90 -12.67 -10.53
N LEU A 225 -11.06 -11.64 -10.68
CA LEU A 225 -10.91 -10.83 -11.89
C LEU A 225 -9.49 -10.94 -12.49
N PRO A 226 -9.08 -12.14 -12.98
CA PRO A 226 -7.71 -12.40 -13.46
C PRO A 226 -7.28 -11.62 -14.71
N GLU A 227 -8.22 -10.98 -15.42
CA GLU A 227 -7.90 -10.14 -16.59
C GLU A 227 -7.27 -8.79 -16.18
N ARG A 228 -7.15 -8.52 -14.88
CA ARG A 228 -6.52 -7.31 -14.34
C ARG A 228 -5.12 -7.62 -13.81
N GLU A 229 -4.20 -6.71 -14.09
CA GLU A 229 -2.90 -6.68 -13.42
C GLU A 229 -3.14 -6.47 -11.92
N ASN A 230 -2.89 -7.50 -11.11
CA ASN A 230 -3.08 -7.44 -9.68
C ASN A 230 -1.72 -7.47 -8.99
N LYS A 231 -1.31 -6.34 -8.41
CA LYS A 231 -0.03 -6.23 -7.68
C LYS A 231 0.03 -7.15 -6.45
N PHE A 232 -1.11 -7.65 -5.98
CA PHE A 232 -1.22 -8.55 -4.83
C PHE A 232 -2.06 -9.77 -5.21
N ASN A 233 -1.43 -10.94 -5.34
CA ASN A 233 -2.12 -12.18 -5.71
C ASN A 233 -2.73 -12.86 -4.48
N GLN A 234 -3.50 -12.10 -3.68
CA GLN A 234 -4.13 -12.58 -2.45
C GLN A 234 -5.48 -13.23 -2.76
N ASN A 235 -5.79 -14.33 -2.09
CA ASN A 235 -7.09 -15.00 -2.20
C ASN A 235 -7.69 -15.22 -0.79
N PRO A 236 -8.83 -14.60 -0.46
CA PRO A 236 -9.56 -13.60 -1.26
C PRO A 236 -8.83 -12.25 -1.28
N PHE A 237 -9.21 -11.35 -2.19
CA PHE A 237 -8.74 -9.95 -2.19
C PHE A 237 -9.92 -8.97 -2.26
N PRO A 238 -10.58 -8.70 -1.12
CA PRO A 238 -11.63 -7.69 -1.04
C PRO A 238 -11.11 -6.31 -1.45
N HIS A 239 -11.81 -5.63 -2.36
CA HIS A 239 -11.41 -4.30 -2.82
C HIS A 239 -12.62 -3.47 -3.24
N TYR A 240 -12.57 -2.15 -3.00
CA TYR A 240 -13.59 -1.23 -3.47
C TYR A 240 -13.25 -0.69 -4.85
N VAL A 241 -14.25 -0.71 -5.73
CA VAL A 241 -14.19 -0.11 -7.06
C VAL A 241 -15.46 0.69 -7.34
N MET A 242 -15.40 1.53 -8.36
CA MET A 242 -16.53 2.25 -8.92
C MET A 242 -17.10 1.49 -10.13
N LEU A 243 -18.42 1.43 -10.26
CA LEU A 243 -19.10 0.78 -11.39
C LEU A 243 -20.04 1.74 -12.12
N GLU A 244 -20.07 1.58 -13.44
CA GLU A 244 -20.97 2.28 -14.36
C GLU A 244 -21.54 1.29 -15.39
N ASN A 245 -22.72 1.60 -15.92
CA ASN A 245 -23.26 0.88 -17.07
C ASN A 245 -22.46 1.26 -18.33
N SER A 246 -22.06 0.26 -19.12
CA SER A 246 -21.48 0.47 -20.46
C SER A 246 -22.60 0.62 -21.51
N GLN A 247 -22.23 1.04 -22.72
CA GLN A 247 -23.08 0.95 -23.91
C GLN A 247 -23.46 -0.51 -24.23
N ASN A 248 -22.60 -1.48 -23.92
CA ASN A 248 -22.89 -2.90 -24.09
C ASN A 248 -23.51 -3.47 -22.80
N PRO A 249 -24.77 -3.98 -22.82
CA PRO A 249 -25.44 -4.51 -21.63
C PRO A 249 -24.76 -5.72 -20.96
N GLU A 250 -23.92 -6.46 -21.68
CA GLU A 250 -23.13 -7.58 -21.14
C GLU A 250 -21.82 -7.13 -20.49
N MET A 251 -21.50 -5.83 -20.56
CA MET A 251 -20.31 -5.23 -19.98
C MET A 251 -20.69 -4.22 -18.90
N LEU A 252 -19.81 -4.07 -17.91
CA LEU A 252 -19.82 -2.94 -16.98
C LEU A 252 -18.54 -2.16 -17.19
N PHE A 253 -18.63 -0.83 -17.15
CA PHE A 253 -17.43 -0.03 -17.00
C PHE A 253 -17.06 -0.04 -15.53
N MET A 254 -15.82 -0.42 -15.25
CA MET A 254 -15.29 -0.46 -13.90
C MET A 254 -14.11 0.49 -13.82
N TRP A 255 -14.07 1.24 -12.73
CA TRP A 255 -12.99 2.16 -12.43
C TRP A 255 -12.46 1.88 -11.02
N ASP A 256 -11.15 1.69 -10.94
CA ASP A 256 -10.41 1.41 -9.73
C ASP A 256 -9.37 2.51 -9.53
N PRO A 257 -9.72 3.55 -8.77
CA PRO A 257 -8.85 4.71 -8.59
C PRO A 257 -7.56 4.39 -7.85
N ASP A 258 -7.61 3.46 -6.89
CA ASP A 258 -6.45 3.07 -6.10
C ASP A 258 -5.41 2.34 -6.95
N PHE A 259 -5.85 1.54 -7.93
CA PHE A 259 -4.95 0.95 -8.92
C PHE A 259 -4.73 1.80 -10.17
N ARG A 260 -5.42 2.94 -10.30
CA ARG A 260 -5.46 3.79 -11.51
C ARG A 260 -5.82 3.02 -12.77
N TRP A 261 -6.81 2.14 -12.64
CA TRP A 261 -7.24 1.27 -13.73
C TRP A 261 -8.69 1.57 -14.07
N GLU A 262 -8.98 1.68 -15.36
CA GLU A 262 -10.34 1.81 -15.87
C GLU A 262 -10.53 0.93 -17.11
N GLY A 263 -11.74 0.42 -17.30
CA GLY A 263 -12.04 -0.38 -18.48
C GLY A 263 -13.37 -1.11 -18.41
N GLU A 264 -13.78 -1.65 -19.55
CA GLU A 264 -14.92 -2.54 -19.61
C GLU A 264 -14.57 -3.92 -19.06
N GLN A 265 -15.50 -4.51 -18.30
CA GLN A 265 -15.39 -5.85 -17.75
C GLN A 265 -16.65 -6.65 -18.05
N ASN A 266 -16.51 -7.97 -18.21
CA ASN A 266 -17.65 -8.84 -18.39
C ASN A 266 -18.56 -8.74 -17.16
N LYS A 267 -19.82 -8.35 -17.36
CA LYS A 267 -20.78 -8.12 -16.28
C LYS A 267 -20.96 -9.37 -15.42
N LYS A 268 -21.01 -10.56 -16.01
CA LYS A 268 -21.20 -11.82 -15.25
C LYS A 268 -20.01 -12.11 -14.36
N GLN A 269 -18.80 -11.80 -14.81
CA GLN A 269 -17.58 -11.99 -14.03
C GLN A 269 -17.49 -11.00 -12.86
N VAL A 270 -17.84 -9.73 -13.09
CA VAL A 270 -17.93 -8.72 -12.02
C VAL A 270 -18.95 -9.14 -10.97
N LEU A 271 -20.15 -9.58 -11.39
CA LEU A 271 -21.16 -10.07 -10.48
C LEU A 271 -20.69 -11.30 -9.69
N HIS A 272 -20.00 -12.24 -10.35
CA HIS A 272 -19.40 -13.39 -9.68
C HIS A 272 -18.31 -13.03 -8.64
N ALA A 273 -17.57 -11.94 -8.88
CA ALA A 273 -16.63 -11.39 -7.91
C ALA A 273 -17.35 -10.78 -6.68
N ILE A 274 -18.49 -10.13 -6.89
CA ILE A 274 -19.34 -9.56 -5.82
C ILE A 274 -20.07 -10.65 -5.01
N GLU A 275 -20.36 -11.79 -5.63
CA GLU A 275 -20.96 -12.97 -4.98
C GLU A 275 -20.05 -13.63 -3.95
N SER A 276 -18.75 -13.31 -3.92
CA SER A 276 -17.81 -13.89 -2.94
C SER A 276 -18.30 -13.66 -1.50
N ASP A 277 -18.25 -14.70 -0.66
CA ASP A 277 -18.57 -14.60 0.77
C ASP A 277 -17.54 -13.75 1.52
N ALA A 278 -16.35 -13.58 0.95
CA ALA A 278 -15.27 -12.78 1.51
C ALA A 278 -15.50 -11.26 1.39
N VAL A 279 -16.50 -10.83 0.62
CA VAL A 279 -16.76 -9.40 0.39
C VAL A 279 -18.16 -9.03 0.81
N ALA A 280 -18.35 -7.85 1.38
CA ALA A 280 -19.66 -7.33 1.72
C ALA A 280 -19.56 -5.81 1.86
N GLY A 281 -20.29 -5.07 1.05
CA GLY A 281 -20.28 -3.62 1.13
C GLY A 281 -20.53 -2.94 -0.20
N GLY A 282 -20.97 -1.70 -0.10
CA GLY A 282 -21.24 -0.87 -1.26
C GLY A 282 -21.94 0.42 -0.85
N TYR A 283 -21.52 1.50 -1.49
CA TYR A 283 -21.93 2.84 -1.15
C TYR A 283 -22.36 3.63 -2.38
N ILE A 284 -23.26 4.60 -2.17
CA ILE A 284 -23.67 5.59 -3.15
C ILE A 284 -23.46 6.98 -2.58
N PHE A 285 -22.94 7.88 -3.40
CA PHE A 285 -22.70 9.28 -3.06
C PHE A 285 -22.88 10.15 -4.31
N ASP A 286 -23.21 11.43 -4.11
CA ASP A 286 -23.60 12.33 -5.21
C ASP A 286 -22.67 13.54 -5.26
N SER A 287 -21.90 13.66 -6.33
CA SER A 287 -20.93 14.74 -6.53
C SER A 287 -21.59 16.11 -6.68
N SER A 288 -22.90 16.17 -6.97
CA SER A 288 -23.62 17.44 -7.00
C SER A 288 -23.77 18.08 -5.61
N GLN A 289 -23.46 17.32 -4.53
CA GLN A 289 -23.54 17.81 -3.15
C GLN A 289 -22.24 18.47 -2.68
N ILE A 290 -21.16 18.40 -3.47
CA ILE A 290 -19.85 18.92 -3.10
C ILE A 290 -19.94 20.41 -2.76
N LYS A 291 -19.39 20.77 -1.60
CA LYS A 291 -19.28 22.13 -1.09
C LYS A 291 -17.81 22.43 -0.77
N PRO A 292 -17.40 23.71 -0.89
CA PRO A 292 -16.08 24.13 -0.45
C PRO A 292 -15.80 23.73 1.00
N SER A 293 -14.64 23.12 1.22
CA SER A 293 -14.22 22.70 2.55
C SER A 293 -13.90 23.90 3.43
N SER A 294 -14.42 23.92 4.65
CA SER A 294 -14.05 24.95 5.61
C SER A 294 -12.70 24.63 6.26
N ASN A 295 -11.91 25.66 6.53
CA ASN A 295 -10.66 25.50 7.28
C ASN A 295 -10.89 24.86 8.65
N GLN A 296 -12.04 25.11 9.30
CA GLN A 296 -12.38 24.45 10.56
C GLN A 296 -12.59 22.94 10.41
N ALA A 297 -13.26 22.49 9.33
CA ALA A 297 -13.45 21.06 9.09
C ALA A 297 -12.12 20.35 8.84
N ILE A 298 -11.23 20.95 8.03
CA ILE A 298 -9.88 20.43 7.76
C ILE A 298 -9.05 20.39 9.05
N HIS A 299 -9.09 21.46 9.84
CA HIS A 299 -8.44 21.54 11.14
C HIS A 299 -8.86 20.40 12.08
N ASP A 300 -10.17 20.23 12.25
CA ASP A 300 -10.70 19.22 13.17
C ASP A 300 -10.34 17.81 12.68
N TYR A 301 -10.37 17.59 11.36
CA TYR A 301 -10.04 16.30 10.79
C TYR A 301 -8.56 15.97 10.98
N PHE A 302 -7.66 16.89 10.64
CA PHE A 302 -6.22 16.72 10.86
C PHE A 302 -5.90 16.42 12.32
N THR A 303 -6.47 17.20 13.24
CA THR A 303 -6.28 17.01 14.69
C THR A 303 -6.80 15.65 15.17
N THR A 304 -7.88 15.15 14.57
CA THR A 304 -8.44 13.82 14.88
C THR A 304 -7.54 12.69 14.38
N CYS A 305 -6.87 12.88 13.24
CA CYS A 305 -6.11 11.81 12.58
C CYS A 305 -4.63 11.79 12.94
N LEU A 306 -4.02 12.93 13.28
CA LEU A 306 -2.60 12.99 13.60
C LEU A 306 -2.34 12.44 15.00
N ASN A 307 -1.59 11.33 15.07
CA ASN A 307 -1.16 10.76 16.34
C ASN A 307 0.33 10.99 16.59
N LEU A 308 0.65 12.00 17.40
CA LEU A 308 2.03 12.37 17.72
C LEU A 308 2.74 11.46 18.72
N ASN A 309 2.00 10.58 19.41
CA ASN A 309 2.53 9.87 20.57
C ASN A 309 2.81 8.39 20.32
N ASN A 310 2.26 7.82 19.26
CA ASN A 310 2.47 6.42 18.91
C ASN A 310 2.44 6.21 17.40
N ASN A 311 2.91 5.04 16.97
CA ASN A 311 2.88 4.58 15.59
C ASN A 311 2.16 3.23 15.55
N PRO A 312 0.81 3.22 15.40
CA PRO A 312 -0.01 2.04 15.63
C PRO A 312 0.42 0.81 14.82
N MET A 313 0.84 1.01 13.57
CA MET A 313 1.32 -0.08 12.72
C MET A 313 2.65 -0.65 13.21
N THR A 314 3.64 0.19 13.52
CA THR A 314 4.94 -0.24 14.07
C THR A 314 4.76 -0.94 15.41
N ASP A 315 3.90 -0.40 16.28
CA ASP A 315 3.53 -1.00 17.56
C ASP A 315 2.90 -2.39 17.39
N ALA A 316 1.98 -2.54 16.43
CA ALA A 316 1.34 -3.80 16.10
C ALA A 316 2.35 -4.83 15.60
N VAL A 317 3.20 -4.47 14.64
CA VAL A 317 4.25 -5.36 14.11
C VAL A 317 5.21 -5.78 15.23
N ARG A 318 5.63 -4.83 16.07
CA ARG A 318 6.49 -5.10 17.23
C ARG A 318 5.84 -6.08 18.20
N LYS A 319 4.54 -5.94 18.46
CA LYS A 319 3.77 -6.87 19.30
C LYS A 319 3.73 -8.27 18.70
N ILE A 320 3.48 -8.39 17.38
CA ILE A 320 3.44 -9.65 16.65
C ILE A 320 4.79 -10.37 16.71
N VAL A 321 5.86 -9.67 16.32
CA VAL A 321 7.24 -10.22 16.33
C VAL A 321 7.61 -10.71 17.74
N LYS A 322 7.35 -9.90 18.78
CA LYS A 322 7.61 -10.31 20.16
C LYS A 322 6.84 -11.55 20.58
N ALA A 323 5.57 -11.68 20.17
CA ALA A 323 4.72 -12.80 20.54
C ALA A 323 5.15 -14.12 19.89
N HIS A 324 5.54 -14.11 18.61
CA HIS A 324 6.03 -15.30 17.91
C HIS A 324 7.45 -15.71 18.30
N LEU A 325 8.27 -14.78 18.81
CA LEU A 325 9.68 -15.03 19.16
C LEU A 325 9.94 -15.08 20.67
N ALA A 326 8.88 -15.15 21.48
CA ALA A 326 8.99 -15.33 22.92
C ALA A 326 9.17 -16.83 23.24
N PRO A 327 10.17 -17.22 24.06
CA PRO A 327 10.44 -18.64 24.37
C PRO A 327 9.27 -19.40 25.01
N GLU A 328 8.42 -18.68 25.75
CA GLU A 328 7.28 -19.22 26.50
C GLU A 328 5.98 -19.19 25.67
N SER A 329 6.03 -18.74 24.42
CA SER A 329 4.84 -18.57 23.58
C SER A 329 4.35 -19.90 23.04
N GLN A 330 3.03 -20.05 22.95
CA GLN A 330 2.41 -21.16 22.20
C GLN A 330 2.45 -20.91 20.68
N LEU A 331 2.82 -19.69 20.26
CA LEU A 331 2.97 -19.33 18.86
C LEU A 331 4.34 -19.78 18.35
N SER A 332 4.36 -20.41 17.18
CA SER A 332 5.60 -20.84 16.52
C SER A 332 6.25 -19.69 15.74
N PRO A 333 7.59 -19.52 15.77
CA PRO A 333 8.32 -18.67 14.84
C PRO A 333 8.05 -19.02 13.37
N SER A 334 7.74 -20.28 13.05
CA SER A 334 7.38 -20.72 11.69
C SER A 334 6.13 -20.04 11.13
N ASN A 335 5.28 -19.49 12.00
CA ASN A 335 4.07 -18.79 11.59
C ASN A 335 4.29 -17.29 11.32
N LEU A 336 5.50 -16.76 11.56
CA LEU A 336 5.77 -15.33 11.47
C LEU A 336 5.64 -14.78 10.04
N SER A 337 5.96 -15.59 9.01
CA SER A 337 5.70 -15.26 7.61
C SER A 337 4.21 -14.98 7.37
N ARG A 338 3.35 -15.89 7.83
CA ARG A 338 1.89 -15.75 7.74
C ARG A 338 1.42 -14.52 8.52
N ALA A 339 1.94 -14.34 9.74
CA ALA A 339 1.52 -13.27 10.64
C ALA A 339 1.77 -11.85 10.09
N LEU A 340 2.76 -11.67 9.21
CA LEU A 340 3.10 -10.38 8.59
C LEU A 340 2.89 -10.38 7.07
N THR A 341 2.11 -11.31 6.52
CA THR A 341 1.88 -11.41 5.07
C THR A 341 1.25 -10.13 4.49
N GLN A 342 0.34 -9.49 5.22
CA GLN A 342 -0.37 -8.28 4.77
C GLN A 342 0.36 -6.97 5.13
N LEU A 343 1.54 -7.04 5.75
CA LEU A 343 2.29 -5.84 6.17
C LEU A 343 2.63 -4.90 5.00
N PRO A 344 3.12 -5.35 3.83
CA PRO A 344 3.39 -4.44 2.71
C PRO A 344 2.14 -3.76 2.16
N VAL A 345 0.99 -4.46 2.15
CA VAL A 345 -0.30 -3.88 1.74
C VAL A 345 -0.73 -2.79 2.70
N LEU A 346 -0.49 -2.95 4.00
CA LEU A 346 -0.75 -1.91 4.99
C LEU A 346 0.25 -0.76 4.90
N ALA A 347 1.51 -1.04 4.57
CA ALA A 347 2.57 -0.05 4.51
C ALA A 347 2.30 1.06 3.49
N ILE A 348 1.62 0.76 2.37
CA ILE A 348 1.25 1.77 1.37
C ILE A 348 0.40 2.91 1.97
N ARG A 349 -0.30 2.66 3.09
CA ARG A 349 -1.06 3.70 3.80
C ARG A 349 -0.19 4.87 4.23
N LYS A 350 1.12 4.67 4.41
CA LYS A 350 2.05 5.71 4.86
C LYS A 350 2.33 6.75 3.78
N TYR A 351 2.09 6.45 2.49
CA TYR A 351 2.12 7.46 1.43
C TYR A 351 1.04 8.53 1.60
N ALA A 352 0.01 8.29 2.44
CA ALA A 352 -0.92 9.35 2.84
C ALA A 352 -0.22 10.60 3.40
N TYR A 353 0.97 10.44 4.01
CA TYR A 353 1.72 11.58 4.53
C TYR A 353 2.11 12.57 3.45
N GLU A 354 2.34 12.11 2.22
CA GLU A 354 2.66 12.99 1.08
C GLU A 354 1.49 13.91 0.76
N HIS A 355 0.24 13.41 0.77
CA HIS A 355 -0.94 14.26 0.62
C HIS A 355 -1.04 15.30 1.74
N GLY A 356 -0.69 14.92 2.97
CA GLY A 356 -0.56 15.82 4.12
C GLY A 356 0.42 16.96 3.86
N LEU A 357 1.63 16.62 3.47
CA LEU A 357 2.72 17.56 3.23
C LEU A 357 2.37 18.47 2.05
N ALA A 358 1.96 17.88 0.92
CA ALA A 358 1.59 18.61 -0.28
C ALA A 358 0.46 19.61 -0.01
N TYR A 359 -0.58 19.21 0.72
CA TYR A 359 -1.66 20.14 1.08
C TYR A 359 -1.11 21.35 1.85
N PHE A 360 -0.40 21.15 2.95
CA PHE A 360 0.05 22.29 3.77
C PHE A 360 1.11 23.13 3.06
N MET A 361 2.06 22.51 2.36
CA MET A 361 3.11 23.22 1.62
C MET A 361 2.52 24.08 0.52
N LEU A 362 1.54 23.58 -0.24
CA LEU A 362 0.81 24.38 -1.24
C LEU A 362 0.04 25.53 -0.60
N GLN A 363 -0.67 25.29 0.50
CA GLN A 363 -1.40 26.36 1.22
C GLN A 363 -0.47 27.44 1.78
N LEU A 364 0.79 27.09 2.09
CA LEU A 364 1.80 28.00 2.61
C LEU A 364 2.69 28.61 1.51
N ASN A 365 2.50 28.23 0.24
CA ASN A 365 3.36 28.59 -0.89
C ASN A 365 4.85 28.30 -0.62
N LEU A 366 5.13 27.11 -0.09
CA LEU A 366 6.50 26.63 0.14
C LEU A 366 7.08 26.00 -1.13
N ASP A 367 8.42 25.89 -1.16
CA ASP A 367 9.19 25.35 -2.28
C ASP A 367 9.04 23.83 -2.41
N PHE A 368 9.11 23.34 -3.65
CA PHE A 368 8.89 21.94 -4.00
C PHE A 368 10.11 21.05 -3.70
N ASP A 369 11.33 21.60 -3.69
CA ASP A 369 12.55 20.84 -3.38
C ASP A 369 12.51 20.21 -1.97
N GLU A 370 11.89 20.89 -1.00
CA GLU A 370 11.71 20.34 0.34
C GLU A 370 10.72 19.16 0.33
N PHE A 371 9.68 19.22 -0.50
CA PHE A 371 8.67 18.19 -0.62
C PHE A 371 9.25 16.86 -1.12
N GLU A 372 10.09 16.89 -2.17
CA GLU A 372 10.75 15.69 -2.70
C GLU A 372 11.62 14.98 -1.65
N THR A 373 12.33 15.75 -0.83
CA THR A 373 13.12 15.18 0.28
C THR A 373 12.24 14.40 1.26
N TRP A 374 11.01 14.85 1.50
CA TRP A 374 10.08 14.14 2.36
C TRP A 374 9.48 12.90 1.69
N CYS A 375 9.27 12.93 0.37
CA CYS A 375 8.86 11.74 -0.40
C CYS A 375 9.88 10.63 -0.28
N ASP A 376 11.18 10.94 -0.41
CA ASP A 376 12.25 9.96 -0.20
C ASP A 376 12.21 9.34 1.21
N ILE A 377 11.97 10.16 2.24
CA ILE A 377 11.84 9.68 3.63
C ILE A 377 10.60 8.79 3.79
N ILE A 378 9.50 9.10 3.10
CA ILE A 378 8.27 8.30 3.15
C ILE A 378 8.44 6.99 2.37
N GLU A 379 9.10 7.01 1.21
CA GLU A 379 9.47 5.80 0.46
C GLU A 379 10.36 4.88 1.30
N GLU A 380 11.34 5.45 2.01
CA GLU A 380 12.18 4.69 2.94
C GLU A 380 11.35 4.08 4.08
N LEU A 381 10.36 4.81 4.62
CA LEU A 381 9.43 4.29 5.62
C LEU A 381 8.63 3.11 5.07
N VAL A 382 8.07 3.22 3.86
CA VAL A 382 7.26 2.15 3.25
C VAL A 382 8.10 0.93 2.93
N SER A 383 9.25 1.12 2.28
CA SER A 383 10.14 0.04 1.85
C SER A 383 10.77 -0.73 3.02
N THR A 384 11.07 -0.06 4.14
CA THR A 384 11.59 -0.72 5.35
C THR A 384 10.61 -1.76 5.92
N TYR A 385 9.28 -1.56 5.78
CA TYR A 385 8.32 -2.59 6.18
C TYR A 385 8.43 -3.88 5.35
N LYS A 386 8.84 -3.79 4.07
CA LYS A 386 9.14 -4.96 3.24
C LYS A 386 10.38 -5.69 3.75
N GLN A 387 11.41 -4.96 4.18
CA GLN A 387 12.62 -5.54 4.79
C GLN A 387 12.31 -6.28 6.10
N ILE A 388 11.43 -5.71 6.93
CA ILE A 388 10.94 -6.34 8.17
C ILE A 388 10.17 -7.63 7.85
N GLN A 389 9.30 -7.61 6.84
CA GLN A 389 8.60 -8.80 6.37
C GLN A 389 9.58 -9.88 5.87
N PHE A 390 10.53 -9.50 5.03
CA PHE A 390 11.52 -10.42 4.47
C PHE A 390 12.31 -11.16 5.55
N ARG A 391 12.82 -10.44 6.55
CA ARG A 391 13.52 -11.05 7.70
C ARG A 391 12.62 -11.96 8.52
N SER A 392 11.37 -11.57 8.68
CA SER A 392 10.35 -12.37 9.36
C SER A 392 10.08 -13.70 8.63
N MET A 393 10.09 -13.66 7.29
CA MET A 393 10.01 -14.86 6.44
C MET A 393 11.27 -15.74 6.57
N LYS A 394 12.47 -15.14 6.63
CA LYS A 394 13.72 -15.91 6.88
C LYS A 394 13.65 -16.67 8.20
N ILE A 395 13.27 -16.00 9.30
CA ILE A 395 13.05 -16.62 10.61
C ILE A 395 12.06 -17.79 10.51
N ALA A 396 10.92 -17.58 9.84
CA ALA A 396 9.88 -18.60 9.69
C ALA A 396 10.38 -19.84 8.92
N ASN A 397 11.15 -19.63 7.85
CA ASN A 397 11.72 -20.73 7.07
C ASN A 397 12.79 -21.48 7.85
N TYR A 398 13.72 -20.80 8.53
CA TYR A 398 14.72 -21.45 9.39
C TYR A 398 14.07 -22.29 10.50
N ALA A 399 12.97 -21.79 11.09
CA ALA A 399 12.21 -22.53 12.08
C ALA A 399 11.54 -23.79 11.49
N THR A 400 11.04 -23.70 10.26
CA THR A 400 10.35 -24.81 9.57
C THR A 400 11.32 -25.94 9.21
N GLU A 401 12.53 -25.61 8.75
CA GLU A 401 13.54 -26.62 8.37
C GLU A 401 14.23 -27.29 9.57
N GLY A 402 13.92 -26.88 10.81
CA GLY A 402 14.64 -27.34 12.00
C GLY A 402 16.10 -26.84 12.05
N ASN A 403 16.47 -25.95 11.13
CA ASN A 403 17.78 -25.33 11.00
C ASN A 403 17.90 -24.03 11.81
N TYR A 404 16.96 -23.74 12.72
CA TYR A 404 16.96 -22.55 13.57
C TYR A 404 18.20 -22.55 14.48
N PRO A 405 19.30 -21.81 14.16
CA PRO A 405 20.51 -21.90 14.97
C PRO A 405 20.39 -20.90 16.11
N SER A 406 20.93 -21.25 17.27
CA SER A 406 20.91 -20.44 18.50
C SER A 406 21.71 -19.13 18.42
N GLU A 407 22.42 -18.85 17.32
CA GLU A 407 23.23 -17.63 17.15
C GLU A 407 22.75 -16.73 15.99
N SER A 408 22.57 -17.22 14.76
CA SER A 408 22.14 -16.36 13.63
C SER A 408 20.69 -15.87 13.72
N SER A 409 19.80 -16.62 14.38
CA SER A 409 18.41 -16.18 14.59
C SER A 409 18.30 -15.06 15.63
N THR A 410 19.25 -15.01 16.58
CA THR A 410 19.38 -13.91 17.55
C THR A 410 19.77 -12.61 16.85
N ASP A 411 20.61 -12.70 15.81
CA ASP A 411 21.02 -11.55 15.00
C ASP A 411 19.84 -10.99 14.19
N ILE A 412 19.12 -11.83 13.43
CA ILE A 412 17.96 -11.38 12.62
C ILE A 412 16.84 -10.81 13.51
N LYS A 413 16.58 -11.42 14.68
CA LYS A 413 15.61 -10.87 15.64
C LYS A 413 16.02 -9.47 16.11
N THR A 414 17.31 -9.27 16.40
CA THR A 414 17.84 -7.98 16.84
C THR A 414 17.73 -6.94 15.72
N GLU A 415 18.04 -7.33 14.48
CA GLU A 415 17.89 -6.48 13.29
C GLU A 415 16.43 -6.05 13.07
N ILE A 416 15.46 -6.98 13.16
CA ILE A 416 14.03 -6.62 13.05
C ILE A 416 13.66 -5.57 14.11
N MET A 417 14.13 -5.75 15.35
CA MET A 417 13.84 -4.80 16.43
C MET A 417 14.48 -3.43 16.18
N GLN A 418 15.70 -3.40 15.64
CA GLN A 418 16.37 -2.16 15.24
C GLN A 418 15.65 -1.45 14.09
N LEU A 419 15.22 -2.19 13.06
CA LEU A 419 14.41 -1.64 11.97
C LEU A 419 13.10 -1.05 12.49
N LEU A 420 12.43 -1.72 13.44
CA LEU A 420 11.23 -1.17 14.07
C LEU A 420 11.51 0.12 14.85
N ASP A 421 12.65 0.22 15.55
CA ASP A 421 13.05 1.46 16.23
C ASP A 421 13.36 2.58 15.23
N GLN A 422 13.96 2.27 14.08
CA GLN A 422 14.18 3.22 12.99
C GLN A 422 12.86 3.67 12.36
N GLN A 423 11.92 2.76 12.14
CA GLN A 423 10.57 3.09 11.66
C GLN A 423 9.88 4.08 12.60
N ASP A 424 9.97 3.84 13.93
CA ASP A 424 9.40 4.78 14.90
C ASP A 424 10.02 6.16 14.78
N GLN A 425 11.36 6.24 14.75
CA GLN A 425 12.07 7.51 14.61
C GLN A 425 11.70 8.25 13.32
N ARG A 426 11.66 7.53 12.20
CA ARG A 426 11.34 8.08 10.87
C ARG A 426 9.90 8.58 10.82
N GLU A 427 8.96 7.79 11.31
CA GLU A 427 7.55 8.18 11.32
C GLU A 427 7.28 9.35 12.28
N PHE A 428 7.88 9.37 13.47
CA PHE A 428 7.78 10.53 14.37
C PHE A 428 8.38 11.79 13.76
N LYS A 429 9.46 11.68 12.98
CA LYS A 429 10.05 12.80 12.23
C LYS A 429 9.06 13.37 11.21
N ILE A 430 8.43 12.52 10.40
CA ILE A 430 7.40 12.94 9.42
C ILE A 430 6.21 13.62 10.11
N LYS A 431 5.67 12.99 11.16
CA LYS A 431 4.56 13.54 11.95
C LYS A 431 4.91 14.87 12.60
N GLY A 432 6.15 15.01 13.09
CA GLY A 432 6.67 16.26 13.63
C GLY A 432 6.66 17.38 12.60
N GLN A 433 7.13 17.12 11.39
CA GLN A 433 7.08 18.09 10.29
C GLN A 433 5.64 18.46 9.92
N LEU A 434 4.76 17.48 9.74
CA LEU A 434 3.35 17.73 9.44
C LEU A 434 2.70 18.61 10.50
N HIS A 435 3.00 18.37 11.78
CA HIS A 435 2.51 19.20 12.86
C HIS A 435 3.07 20.64 12.80
N THR A 436 4.35 20.81 12.47
CA THR A 436 4.94 22.14 12.25
C THR A 436 4.25 22.90 11.11
N LEU A 437 4.06 22.24 9.96
CA LEU A 437 3.36 22.83 8.81
C LEU A 437 1.90 23.16 9.14
N PHE A 438 1.22 22.28 9.87
CA PHE A 438 -0.14 22.52 10.35
C PHE A 438 -0.22 23.77 11.24
N GLN A 439 0.71 23.94 12.19
CA GLN A 439 0.77 25.14 13.04
C GLN A 439 1.02 26.42 12.24
N GLN A 440 1.88 26.36 11.22
CA GLN A 440 2.11 27.49 10.31
C GLN A 440 0.84 27.81 9.51
N TRP A 441 0.16 26.79 8.98
CA TRP A 441 -1.09 26.94 8.25
C TRP A 441 -2.21 27.54 9.10
N GLN A 442 -2.35 27.10 10.37
CA GLN A 442 -3.31 27.70 11.30
C GLN A 442 -3.08 29.21 11.48
N ASN A 443 -1.81 29.62 11.62
CA ASN A 443 -1.45 31.03 11.74
C ASN A 443 -1.73 31.80 10.45
N HIS A 444 -1.39 31.22 9.29
CA HIS A 444 -1.67 31.79 7.97
C HIS A 444 -3.17 32.08 7.78
N VAL A 445 -4.01 31.05 7.99
CA VAL A 445 -5.47 31.16 7.88
C VAL A 445 -6.04 32.21 8.86
N ALA A 446 -5.52 32.26 10.09
CA ALA A 446 -5.98 33.23 11.08
C ALA A 446 -5.65 34.68 10.68
N ILE A 447 -4.51 34.92 10.02
CA ILE A 447 -4.13 36.23 9.49
C ILE A 447 -5.06 36.63 8.34
N THR A 448 -5.26 35.75 7.35
CA THR A 448 -6.12 36.00 6.20
C THR A 448 -7.56 36.33 6.61
N ASN A 449 -8.08 35.65 7.62
CA ASN A 449 -9.43 35.92 8.14
C ASN A 449 -9.54 37.31 8.80
N LYS A 450 -8.48 37.79 9.48
CA LYS A 450 -8.44 39.14 10.05
C LYS A 450 -8.37 40.21 8.97
N GLU A 451 -7.55 40.00 7.93
CA GLU A 451 -7.43 40.94 6.80
C GLU A 451 -8.76 41.09 6.05
N ARG A 452 -9.42 39.98 5.70
CA ARG A 452 -10.76 40.00 5.10
C ARG A 452 -11.81 40.70 5.97
N SER A 453 -11.77 40.48 7.29
CA SER A 453 -12.70 41.14 8.22
C SER A 453 -12.49 42.65 8.31
N ASN A 454 -11.25 43.11 8.11
CA ASN A 454 -10.91 44.53 8.09
C ASN A 454 -11.26 45.20 6.75
N GLU A 455 -11.15 44.50 5.63
CA GLU A 455 -11.53 45.02 4.30
C GLU A 455 -13.06 45.14 4.10
N VAL A 456 -13.86 44.25 4.71
CA VAL A 456 -15.33 44.29 4.64
C VAL A 456 -15.93 45.40 5.54
N CYS A 457 -15.12 46.00 6.42
CA CYS A 457 -15.55 47.06 7.34
C CYS A 457 -15.24 48.50 6.84
N ILE A 458 -14.84 48.70 5.57
CA ILE A 458 -14.54 50.03 4.98
C ILE A 458 -15.65 50.49 4.04
#